data_AF-A0A0C2C7Y4-F1
#
_entry.id   AF-A0A0C2C7Y4-F1
#
_cell.length_a   1.000
_cell.length_b   1.000
_cell.length_c   1.000
_cell.angle_alpha   90.00
_cell.angle_beta   90.00
_cell.angle_gamma   90.00
#
_symmetry.space_group_name_H-M   'P 1'
#
loop_
_entity.id
_entity.type
_entity.pdbx_description
1 polymer ?
#
loop_
_entity_poly.entity_id
_entity_poly.type
_entity_poly.pdbx_seq_one_letter_code
_entity_poly.pdbx_strand_id
1 'polypeptide(L)'
;MDIRLEINKFRSLPASYVWSVVEMQTFLLLMISLSMSSLAWGQWRTNQRSHPLSLLPVNSTLRLCRDFMNPARFQKILKPLLVPRIVDTPQHRLVGEYIHNYFVKLGWATEWDVFEQNTPYGMKTFRTLIVTSDMKSPRRLVLACHYDSKILPG
;
A
#
# COMPACT_ATOMS: atom_id res chain seq x y z
N MET A 1 -7.00 -25.92 54.48
CA MET A 1 -5.99 -26.03 53.41
C MET A 1 -5.12 -24.79 53.51
N ASP A 2 -3.90 -24.95 54.02
CA ASP A 2 -3.11 -23.84 54.58
C ASP A 2 -2.22 -23.20 53.50
N ILE A 3 -2.63 -22.03 53.02
CA ILE A 3 -1.98 -21.26 51.94
C ILE A 3 -0.50 -20.95 52.27
N ARG A 4 -0.16 -20.89 53.56
CA ARG A 4 1.20 -20.61 54.03
C ARG A 4 2.18 -21.76 53.75
N LEU A 5 1.70 -23.00 53.75
CA LEU A 5 2.52 -24.18 53.46
C LEU A 5 2.82 -24.30 51.95
N GLU A 6 1.85 -23.96 51.10
CA GLU A 6 2.01 -23.92 49.64
C GLU A 6 3.07 -22.88 49.21
N ILE A 7 3.04 -21.67 49.78
CA ILE A 7 4.00 -20.60 49.46
C ILE A 7 5.44 -20.99 49.86
N ASN A 8 5.61 -21.66 51.00
CA ASN A 8 6.92 -22.09 51.47
C ASN A 8 7.51 -23.21 50.60
N LYS A 9 6.65 -24.09 50.05
CA LYS A 9 7.07 -25.16 49.12
C LYS A 9 7.61 -24.63 47.80
N PHE A 10 7.11 -23.47 47.35
CA PHE A 10 7.63 -22.77 46.16
C PHE A 10 8.99 -22.11 46.40
N ARG A 11 9.22 -21.58 47.60
CA ARG A 11 10.49 -20.93 47.99
C ARG A 11 11.64 -21.92 48.20
N SER A 12 11.35 -23.20 48.41
CA SER A 12 12.36 -24.26 48.59
C SER A 12 12.84 -24.91 47.29
N LEU A 13 12.34 -24.48 46.13
CA LEU A 13 12.77 -25.04 44.84
C LEU A 13 14.19 -24.55 44.46
N PRO A 14 15.03 -25.41 43.87
CA PRO A 14 16.37 -25.01 43.45
C PRO A 14 16.29 -23.96 42.34
N ALA A 15 17.20 -22.98 42.37
CA ALA A 15 17.20 -21.86 41.42
C ALA A 15 17.18 -22.32 39.95
N SER A 16 17.85 -23.43 39.62
CA SER A 16 17.83 -24.05 38.28
C SER A 16 16.43 -24.43 37.80
N TYR A 17 15.55 -24.87 38.70
CA TYR A 17 14.16 -25.19 38.39
C TYR A 17 13.35 -23.91 38.12
N VAL A 18 13.60 -22.86 38.90
CA VAL A 18 12.97 -21.55 38.67
C VAL A 18 13.42 -20.96 37.33
N TRP A 19 14.72 -21.03 36.99
CA TRP A 19 15.24 -20.59 35.68
C TRP A 19 14.64 -21.38 34.52
N SER A 20 14.56 -22.71 34.64
CA SER A 20 13.96 -23.57 33.62
C SER A 20 12.47 -23.28 33.38
N VAL A 21 11.70 -23.00 34.44
CA VAL A 21 10.29 -22.61 34.32
C VAL A 21 10.15 -21.24 33.65
N VAL A 22 11.01 -20.27 33.98
CA VAL A 22 11.02 -18.95 33.35
C VAL A 22 11.38 -19.04 31.86
N GLU A 23 12.40 -19.82 31.50
CA GLU A 23 12.76 -20.10 30.10
C GLU A 23 11.60 -20.75 29.34
N MET A 24 10.97 -21.77 29.91
CA MET A 24 9.81 -22.43 29.29
C MET A 24 8.65 -21.44 29.07
N GLN A 25 8.41 -20.54 30.02
CA GLN A 25 7.36 -19.52 29.91
C GLN A 25 7.68 -18.46 28.85
N THR A 26 8.95 -18.02 28.73
CA THR A 26 9.36 -17.07 27.67
C THR A 26 9.29 -17.72 26.28
N PHE A 27 9.71 -18.99 26.14
CA PHE A 27 9.55 -19.75 24.91
C PHE A 27 8.07 -19.90 24.51
N LEU A 28 7.19 -20.21 25.46
CA LEU A 28 5.75 -20.35 25.19
C LEU A 28 5.14 -19.00 24.74
N LEU A 29 5.47 -17.89 25.40
CA LEU A 29 5.01 -16.56 25.00
C LEU A 29 5.52 -16.16 23.61
N LEU A 30 6.75 -16.53 23.27
CA LEU A 30 7.31 -16.32 21.94
C LEU A 30 6.56 -17.14 20.87
N MET A 31 6.26 -18.41 21.15
CA MET A 31 5.50 -19.26 20.22
C MET A 31 4.06 -18.75 20.02
N ILE A 32 3.41 -18.27 21.08
CA ILE A 32 2.09 -17.64 21.00
C ILE A 32 2.16 -16.35 20.18
N SER A 33 3.15 -15.47 20.39
CA SER A 33 3.27 -14.24 19.62
C SER A 33 3.54 -14.49 18.13
N LEU A 34 4.38 -15.49 17.80
CA LEU A 34 4.64 -15.94 16.43
C LEU A 34 3.38 -16.50 15.74
N SER A 35 2.59 -17.33 16.44
CA SER A 35 1.35 -17.88 15.91
C SER A 35 0.27 -16.80 15.68
N MET A 36 0.10 -15.87 16.63
CA MET A 36 -0.84 -14.75 16.51
C MET A 36 -0.49 -13.82 15.33
N SER A 37 0.80 -13.53 15.15
CA SER A 37 1.28 -12.73 14.03
C SER A 37 1.00 -13.41 12.68
N SER A 38 1.18 -14.73 12.61
CA SER A 38 0.92 -15.53 11.40
C SER A 38 -0.57 -15.53 11.02
N LEU A 39 -1.46 -15.64 12.01
CA LEU A 39 -2.91 -15.58 11.81
C LEU A 39 -3.37 -14.19 11.34
N ALA A 40 -2.87 -13.13 11.97
CA ALA A 40 -3.14 -11.75 11.55
C ALA A 40 -2.70 -11.49 10.10
N TRP A 41 -1.59 -12.10 9.67
CA TRP A 41 -1.08 -12.00 8.30
C TRP A 41 -1.90 -12.78 7.27
N GLY A 42 -2.54 -13.88 7.64
CA GLY A 42 -3.50 -14.57 6.77
C GLY A 42 -4.79 -13.76 6.58
N GLN A 43 -5.23 -13.08 7.64
CA GLN A 43 -6.55 -12.46 7.71
C GLN A 43 -6.72 -11.24 6.80
N TRP A 44 -5.68 -10.40 6.63
CA TRP A 44 -5.82 -9.23 5.75
C TRP A 44 -6.04 -9.63 4.28
N ARG A 45 -5.43 -10.73 3.81
CA ARG A 45 -5.63 -11.25 2.44
C ARG A 45 -7.02 -11.81 2.24
N THR A 46 -7.51 -12.64 3.16
CA THR A 46 -8.86 -13.22 3.06
C THR A 46 -9.95 -12.15 3.16
N ASN A 47 -9.73 -11.12 4.00
CA ASN A 47 -10.64 -9.99 4.16
C ASN A 47 -10.82 -9.16 2.87
N GLN A 48 -9.95 -9.28 1.85
CA GLN A 48 -10.15 -8.58 0.58
C GLN A 48 -11.36 -9.16 -0.16
N ARG A 49 -11.49 -10.49 -0.19
CA ARG A 49 -12.57 -11.18 -0.91
C ARG A 49 -13.93 -10.99 -0.24
N SER A 50 -13.94 -10.85 1.07
CA SER A 50 -15.16 -10.65 1.87
C SER A 50 -15.49 -9.18 2.15
N HIS A 51 -14.77 -8.22 1.54
CA HIS A 51 -15.00 -6.80 1.82
C HIS A 51 -16.36 -6.35 1.25
N PRO A 52 -17.32 -5.90 2.08
CA PRO A 52 -18.59 -5.41 1.58
C PRO A 52 -18.43 -4.03 0.94
N LEU A 53 -19.16 -3.79 -0.15
CA LEU A 53 -19.27 -2.45 -0.72
C LEU A 53 -20.20 -1.59 0.13
N SER A 54 -19.78 -0.36 0.43
CA SER A 54 -20.63 0.63 1.09
C SER A 54 -21.38 1.44 0.04
N LEU A 55 -22.71 1.44 0.11
CA LEU A 55 -23.54 2.24 -0.78
C LEU A 55 -23.66 3.67 -0.24
N LEU A 56 -23.38 4.64 -1.10
CA LEU A 56 -23.56 6.05 -0.77
C LEU A 56 -25.04 6.43 -0.82
N PRO A 57 -25.54 7.20 0.17
CA PRO A 57 -26.88 7.79 0.09
C PRO A 57 -27.01 8.71 -1.13
N VAL A 58 -28.24 8.85 -1.66
CA VAL A 58 -28.52 9.61 -2.89
C VAL A 58 -27.97 11.03 -2.86
N ASN A 59 -28.07 11.72 -1.73
CA ASN A 59 -27.55 13.09 -1.58
C ASN A 59 -26.02 13.18 -1.67
N SER A 60 -25.29 12.15 -1.25
CA SER A 60 -23.83 12.04 -1.37
C SER A 60 -23.44 11.71 -2.80
N THR A 61 -24.20 10.83 -3.45
CA THR A 61 -24.03 10.51 -4.88
C THR A 61 -24.22 11.76 -5.74
N LEU A 62 -25.30 12.54 -5.52
CA LEU A 62 -25.54 13.78 -6.26
C LEU A 62 -24.44 14.82 -6.05
N ARG A 63 -23.92 14.94 -4.81
CA ARG A 63 -22.77 15.81 -4.52
C ARG A 63 -21.52 15.36 -5.29
N LEU A 64 -21.22 14.06 -5.30
CA LEU A 64 -20.10 13.52 -6.06
C LEU A 64 -20.24 13.80 -7.55
N CYS A 65 -21.42 13.54 -8.14
CA CYS A 65 -21.70 13.84 -9.54
C CYS A 65 -21.48 15.32 -9.84
N ARG A 66 -22.03 16.22 -9.02
CA ARG A 66 -21.85 17.67 -9.19
C ARG A 66 -20.38 18.10 -9.13
N ASP A 67 -19.62 17.59 -8.16
CA ASP A 67 -18.27 18.06 -7.88
C ASP A 67 -17.21 17.48 -8.83
N PHE A 68 -17.46 16.28 -9.38
CA PHE A 68 -16.51 15.56 -10.25
C PHE A 68 -16.91 15.52 -11.73
N MET A 69 -18.14 15.87 -12.12
CA MET A 69 -18.58 15.98 -13.52
C MET A 69 -18.45 17.40 -14.07
N ASN A 70 -17.39 18.13 -13.72
CA ASN A 70 -17.13 19.47 -14.27
C ASN A 70 -16.28 19.37 -15.56
N PRO A 71 -16.84 19.63 -16.76
CA PRO A 71 -16.12 19.45 -18.02
C PRO A 71 -14.93 20.39 -18.17
N ALA A 72 -15.01 21.62 -17.68
CA ALA A 72 -13.93 22.59 -17.76
C ALA A 72 -12.73 22.16 -16.91
N ARG A 73 -12.99 21.65 -15.69
CA ARG A 73 -11.96 21.06 -14.85
C ARG A 73 -11.32 19.84 -15.51
N PHE A 74 -12.14 18.96 -16.09
CA PHE A 74 -11.65 17.77 -16.80
C PHE A 74 -10.75 18.13 -17.97
N GLN A 75 -11.17 19.07 -18.82
CA GLN A 75 -10.36 19.57 -19.94
C GLN A 75 -9.03 20.17 -19.46
N LYS A 76 -9.02 20.91 -18.35
CA LYS A 76 -7.79 21.47 -17.77
C LYS A 76 -6.81 20.39 -17.32
N ILE A 77 -7.30 19.27 -16.77
CA ILE A 77 -6.48 18.12 -16.36
C ILE A 77 -5.96 17.37 -17.59
N LEU A 78 -6.79 17.22 -18.61
CA LEU A 78 -6.47 16.40 -19.79
C LEU A 78 -5.52 17.12 -20.76
N LYS A 79 -5.64 18.43 -20.92
CA LYS A 79 -4.90 19.22 -21.93
C LYS A 79 -3.38 18.98 -21.94
N PRO A 80 -2.66 18.93 -20.80
CA PRO A 80 -1.22 18.66 -20.79
C PRO A 80 -0.85 17.23 -21.20
N LEU A 81 -1.79 16.27 -21.10
CA LEU A 81 -1.58 14.87 -21.45
C LEU A 81 -1.76 14.62 -22.96
N LEU A 82 -2.48 15.50 -23.67
CA LEU A 82 -2.81 15.36 -25.09
C LEU A 82 -1.67 15.77 -26.02
N VAL A 83 -0.50 15.20 -25.77
CA VAL A 83 0.71 15.34 -26.60
C VAL A 83 1.31 13.96 -26.89
N PRO A 84 2.08 13.79 -27.97
CA PRO A 84 2.96 12.64 -28.13
C PRO A 84 3.93 12.58 -26.95
N ARG A 85 3.96 11.43 -26.29
CA ARG A 85 4.64 11.18 -25.02
C ARG A 85 5.21 9.75 -25.03
N ILE A 86 5.92 9.44 -26.11
CA ILE A 86 6.61 8.17 -26.32
C ILE A 86 7.65 7.98 -25.21
N VAL A 87 7.80 6.75 -24.71
CA VAL A 87 8.81 6.41 -23.68
C VAL A 87 10.17 7.00 -24.03
N ASP A 88 10.89 7.45 -23.00
CA ASP A 88 12.25 8.01 -23.11
C ASP A 88 12.34 9.31 -23.95
N THR A 89 11.23 10.04 -24.11
CA THR A 89 11.21 11.39 -24.72
C THR A 89 11.08 12.50 -23.67
N PRO A 90 11.49 13.75 -24.00
CA PRO A 90 11.26 14.90 -23.12
C PRO A 90 9.79 15.10 -22.77
N GLN A 91 8.88 14.91 -23.72
CA GLN A 91 7.44 15.05 -23.52
C GLN A 91 6.89 13.98 -22.57
N HIS A 92 7.35 12.73 -22.68
CA HIS A 92 7.02 11.67 -21.73
C HIS A 92 7.43 12.04 -20.30
N ARG A 93 8.63 12.60 -20.13
CA ARG A 93 9.08 13.13 -18.84
C ARG A 93 8.18 14.25 -18.33
N LEU A 94 7.88 15.25 -19.16
CA LEU A 94 7.04 16.39 -18.77
C LEU A 94 5.63 15.97 -18.35
N VAL A 95 5.03 15.01 -19.05
CA VAL A 95 3.74 14.43 -18.68
C VAL A 95 3.83 13.69 -17.34
N GLY A 96 4.85 12.87 -17.14
CA GLY A 96 5.10 12.20 -15.87
C GLY A 96 5.23 13.19 -14.69
N GLU A 97 6.03 14.25 -14.86
CA GLU A 97 6.21 15.30 -13.85
C GLU A 97 4.91 16.08 -13.59
N TYR A 98 4.08 16.30 -14.61
CA TYR A 98 2.76 16.91 -14.43
C TYR A 98 1.87 16.07 -13.52
N ILE A 99 1.80 14.76 -13.74
CA ILE A 99 1.00 13.83 -12.92
C ILE A 99 1.58 13.76 -11.50
N HIS A 100 2.90 13.63 -11.36
CA HIS A 100 3.60 13.65 -10.08
C HIS A 100 3.24 14.90 -9.26
N ASN A 101 3.41 16.09 -9.88
CA ASN A 101 3.13 17.36 -9.21
C ASN A 101 1.65 17.53 -8.86
N TYR A 102 0.73 16.94 -9.63
CA TYR A 102 -0.69 16.93 -9.30
C TYR A 102 -0.94 16.20 -7.98
N PHE A 103 -0.37 15.01 -7.79
CA PHE A 103 -0.58 14.21 -6.58
C PHE A 103 0.21 14.69 -5.36
N VAL A 104 1.43 15.22 -5.55
CA VAL A 104 2.19 15.86 -4.46
C VAL A 104 1.40 17.03 -3.87
N LYS A 105 0.72 17.84 -4.71
CA LYS A 105 -0.15 18.93 -4.23
C LYS A 105 -1.37 18.44 -3.45
N LEU A 106 -1.80 17.20 -3.66
CA LEU A 106 -2.86 16.55 -2.88
C LEU A 106 -2.33 15.93 -1.59
N GLY A 107 -1.01 15.98 -1.34
CA GLY A 107 -0.36 15.41 -0.16
C GLY A 107 -0.15 13.90 -0.23
N TRP A 108 -0.19 13.30 -1.42
CA TRP A 108 0.03 11.85 -1.59
C TRP A 108 1.52 11.55 -1.69
N ALA A 109 1.94 10.39 -1.18
CA ALA A 109 3.29 9.91 -1.36
C ALA A 109 3.49 9.42 -2.80
N THR A 110 4.64 9.74 -3.38
CA THR A 110 4.96 9.39 -4.77
C THR A 110 6.33 8.73 -4.87
N GLU A 111 6.44 7.74 -5.73
CA GLU A 111 7.67 7.01 -6.01
C GLU A 111 7.82 6.83 -7.52
N TRP A 112 9.06 6.93 -8.01
CA TRP A 112 9.40 6.63 -9.38
C TRP A 112 10.10 5.28 -9.45
N ASP A 113 9.47 4.30 -10.11
CA ASP A 113 10.11 3.05 -10.50
C ASP A 113 10.74 3.24 -11.89
N VAL A 114 12.07 3.19 -11.96
CA VAL A 114 12.84 3.49 -13.17
C VAL A 114 13.70 2.31 -13.53
N PHE A 115 13.57 1.83 -14.76
CA PHE A 115 14.32 0.68 -15.27
C PHE A 115 14.63 0.83 -16.75
N GLU A 116 15.64 0.11 -17.22
CA GLU A 116 16.02 0.06 -18.63
C GLU A 116 15.65 -1.29 -19.24
N GLN A 117 15.17 -1.27 -20.48
CA GLN A 117 14.83 -2.48 -21.20
C GLN A 117 15.14 -2.37 -22.70
N ASN A 118 15.61 -3.48 -23.28
CA ASN A 118 15.80 -3.59 -24.72
C ASN A 118 14.44 -3.57 -25.43
N THR A 119 14.33 -2.73 -26.45
CA THR A 119 13.17 -2.62 -27.33
C THR A 119 13.60 -2.80 -28.80
N PRO A 120 12.67 -2.97 -29.74
CA PRO A 120 12.99 -2.94 -31.18
C PRO A 120 13.67 -1.64 -31.65
N TYR A 121 13.60 -0.57 -30.85
CA TYR A 121 14.23 0.73 -31.13
C TYR A 121 15.46 0.99 -30.23
N GLY A 122 16.10 -0.08 -29.75
CA GLY A 122 17.26 -0.03 -28.86
C GLY A 122 16.88 -0.05 -27.38
N MET A 123 17.88 0.14 -26.52
CA MET A 123 17.68 0.28 -25.07
C MET A 123 16.87 1.54 -24.76
N LYS A 124 15.88 1.43 -23.88
CA LYS A 124 15.02 2.55 -23.45
C LYS A 124 14.86 2.58 -21.94
N THR A 125 14.80 3.78 -21.38
CA THR A 125 14.50 4.01 -19.97
C THR A 125 12.99 4.21 -19.76
N PHE A 126 12.39 3.27 -19.03
CA PHE A 126 11.00 3.33 -18.59
C PHE A 126 10.92 3.95 -17.20
N ARG A 127 9.79 4.63 -16.93
CA ARG A 127 9.54 5.28 -15.64
C ARG A 127 8.07 5.10 -15.27
N THR A 128 7.78 4.39 -14.20
CA THR A 128 6.43 4.22 -13.66
C THR A 128 6.26 5.13 -12.45
N LEU A 129 5.19 5.92 -12.42
CA LEU A 129 4.84 6.72 -11.25
C LEU A 129 3.89 5.91 -10.36
N ILE A 130 4.33 5.61 -9.14
CA ILE A 130 3.53 4.95 -8.12
C ILE A 130 3.05 6.03 -7.14
N VAL A 131 1.74 6.16 -6.97
CA VAL A 131 1.13 7.16 -6.10
C VAL A 131 0.33 6.46 -5.00
N THR A 132 0.61 6.84 -3.75
CA THR A 132 0.11 6.16 -2.56
C THR A 132 -0.46 7.16 -1.56
N SER A 133 -1.77 7.11 -1.30
CA SER A 133 -2.43 8.04 -0.38
C SER A 133 -2.04 7.83 1.10
N ASP A 134 -1.94 6.59 1.57
CA ASP A 134 -1.55 6.26 2.95
C ASP A 134 -0.54 5.11 2.96
N MET A 135 0.74 5.40 3.15
CA MET A 135 1.82 4.40 3.15
C MET A 135 1.69 3.31 4.22
N LYS A 136 0.93 3.53 5.30
CA LYS A 136 0.81 2.57 6.40
C LYS A 136 -0.33 1.58 6.21
N SER A 137 -1.24 1.83 5.26
CA SER A 137 -2.37 0.93 5.04
C SER A 137 -1.93 -0.45 4.56
N PRO A 138 -2.36 -1.55 5.22
CA PRO A 138 -1.98 -2.92 4.85
C PRO A 138 -2.66 -3.42 3.57
N ARG A 139 -3.69 -2.71 3.08
CA ARG A 139 -4.43 -3.04 1.85
C ARG A 139 -4.75 -1.79 1.07
N ARG A 140 -4.72 -1.89 -0.25
CA ARG A 140 -4.93 -0.75 -1.15
C ARG A 140 -5.87 -1.16 -2.27
N LEU A 141 -6.78 -0.26 -2.64
CA LEU A 141 -7.43 -0.31 -3.95
C LEU A 141 -6.46 0.33 -4.94
N VAL A 142 -6.02 -0.43 -5.94
CA VAL A 142 -5.08 0.05 -6.97
C VAL A 142 -5.86 0.35 -8.24
N LEU A 143 -5.74 1.59 -8.72
CA LEU A 143 -6.17 2.00 -10.05
C LEU A 143 -4.91 2.24 -10.87
N ALA A 144 -4.88 1.71 -12.10
CA ALA A 144 -3.70 1.80 -12.96
C ALA A 144 -4.09 2.26 -14.37
N CYS A 145 -3.18 3.00 -14.99
CA CYS A 145 -3.24 3.37 -16.39
C CYS A 145 -1.81 3.53 -16.92
N HIS A 146 -1.66 3.48 -18.24
CA HIS A 146 -0.42 3.83 -18.89
C HIS A 146 -0.46 5.32 -19.28
N TYR A 147 0.64 6.03 -19.11
CA TYR A 147 0.72 7.46 -19.45
C TYR A 147 1.59 7.73 -20.67
N ASP A 148 2.26 6.73 -21.23
CA ASP A 148 2.97 6.82 -22.49
C ASP A 148 1.99 6.80 -23.68
N SER A 149 2.47 7.23 -24.84
CA SER A 149 1.75 7.11 -26.11
C SER A 149 2.45 6.14 -27.04
N LYS A 150 1.66 5.38 -27.81
CA LYS A 150 2.15 4.48 -28.85
C LYS A 150 2.96 5.24 -29.91
N ILE A 151 4.05 4.62 -30.36
CA ILE A 151 4.79 5.05 -31.56
C ILE A 151 3.92 4.74 -32.78
N LEU A 152 3.53 5.76 -33.53
CA LEU A 152 2.80 5.62 -34.80
C LEU A 152 3.75 5.94 -35.96
N PRO A 153 3.75 5.15 -37.05
CA PRO A 153 4.39 5.58 -38.29
C PRO A 153 3.63 6.81 -38.82
N GLY A 154 4.38 7.84 -39.22
CA GLY A 154 3.84 9.04 -39.87
C GLY A 154 3.50 8.80 -41.32
#